data_AF-A0A1U7AEC0-F1
#
_entry.id   AF-A0A1U7AEC0-F1
#
_cell.length_a   1.000
_cell.length_b   1.000
_cell.length_c   1.000
_cell.angle_alpha   90.00
_cell.angle_beta   90.00
_cell.angle_gamma   90.00
#
_symmetry.space_group_name_H-M   'P 1'
#
loop_
_entity.id
_entity.type
_entity.pdbx_description
1 polymer ?
#
loop_
_entity_poly.entity_id
_entity_poly.type
_entity_poly.pdbx_seq_one_letter_code
_entity_poly.pdbx_strand_id
1 'polypeptide(L)' 'MKINPEVKDLFQFTFDDFSLENYDPYPHIKGAVSV' A
#
# COMPACT_ATOMS: atom_id res chain seq x y z
N MET A 1 -1.82 6.82 -3.88
CA MET A 1 -0.64 6.07 -3.40
C MET A 1 0.61 6.87 -3.73
N LYS A 2 1.37 7.24 -2.70
CA LYS A 2 2.59 8.03 -2.78
C LYS A 2 3.69 7.25 -2.08
N ILE A 3 4.85 7.16 -2.73
CA ILE A 3 6.03 6.46 -2.22
C ILE A 3 7.09 7.52 -1.92
N ASN A 4 7.79 7.39 -0.80
CA ASN A 4 8.88 8.28 -0.43
C ASN A 4 10.03 8.21 -1.45
N PRO A 5 10.34 9.29 -2.20
CA PRO A 5 11.41 9.28 -3.20
C PRO A 5 12.83 9.35 -2.58
N GLU A 6 12.93 9.58 -1.28
CA GLU A 6 14.21 9.63 -0.57
C GLU A 6 14.77 8.23 -0.26
N VAL A 7 13.91 7.21 -0.24
CA VAL A 7 14.30 5.80 -0.05
C VAL A 7 14.71 5.21 -1.39
N LYS A 8 16.01 4.97 -1.55
CA LYS A 8 16.61 4.45 -2.79
C LYS A 8 16.92 2.95 -2.75
N ASP A 9 16.65 2.29 -1.63
CA ASP A 9 16.93 0.87 -1.41
C ASP A 9 15.62 0.09 -1.20
N LEU A 10 15.46 -1.00 -1.95
CA LEU A 10 14.29 -1.87 -1.91
C LEU A 10 14.08 -2.54 -0.54
N PHE A 11 15.13 -2.70 0.25
CA PHE A 11 15.07 -3.33 1.57
C PHE A 11 14.89 -2.34 2.71
N GLN A 12 14.96 -1.03 2.44
CA GLN A 12 14.78 0.02 3.44
C GLN A 12 13.35 0.60 3.46
N PHE A 13 12.49 0.19 2.53
CA PHE A 13 11.10 0.61 2.54
C PHE A 13 10.39 0.11 3.81
N THR A 14 9.87 1.06 4.57
CA THR A 14 9.02 0.81 5.74
C THR A 14 7.56 1.13 5.41
N PHE A 15 6.62 0.68 6.25
CA PHE A 15 5.21 0.98 6.03
C PHE A 15 4.92 2.48 6.01
N ASP A 16 5.69 3.28 6.75
CA ASP A 16 5.60 4.75 6.78
C ASP A 16 5.97 5.43 5.45
N ASP A 17 6.75 4.76 4.60
CA ASP A 17 7.14 5.29 3.27
C ASP A 17 6.02 5.18 2.23
N PHE A 18 4.95 4.45 2.54
CA PHE A 18 3.78 4.30 1.68
C PHE A 18 2.60 5.07 2.25
N SER A 19 2.36 6.24 1.69
CA SER A 19 1.18 7.04 2.02
C SER A 19 0.07 6.79 1.00
N LEU A 20 -1.03 6.20 1.44
CA LEU A 20 -2.19 5.98 0.61
C LEU A 20 -3.12 7.22 0.66
N GLU A 21 -2.75 8.25 -0.09
CA GLU A 21 -3.60 9.43 -0.28
C GLU A 21 -4.64 9.16 -1.40
N ASN A 22 -5.89 9.57 -1.18
CA ASN A 22 -7.06 9.39 -2.08
C ASN A 22 -7.45 7.94 -2.40
N TYR A 23 -7.47 7.06 -1.40
CA TYR A 23 -8.11 5.76 -1.55
C TYR A 23 -9.60 5.89 -1.31
N ASP A 24 -10.38 5.75 -2.37
CA ASP A 24 -11.84 5.61 -2.33
C ASP A 24 -12.18 4.12 -2.51
N PRO A 25 -12.17 3.32 -1.42
CA PRO A 25 -12.51 1.92 -1.51
C PRO A 25 -13.97 1.77 -1.89
N TYR A 26 -14.21 1.11 -3.02
CA TYR A 26 -15.51 0.52 -3.28
C TYR A 26 -15.84 -0.52 -2.19
N PRO A 27 -17.13 -0.82 -1.97
CA PRO A 27 -17.55 -1.80 -0.97
C PRO A 27 -16.75 -3.10 -1.10
N HIS A 28 -16.09 -3.50 -0.01
CA HIS A 28 -15.22 -4.67 -0.02
C HIS A 28 -16.02 -5.91 -0.40
N ILE A 29 -15.67 -6.54 -1.53
CA ILE A 29 -16.23 -7.84 -1.92
C ILE A 29 -15.42 -8.90 -1.20
N LYS A 30 -16.06 -9.65 -0.28
CA LYS A 30 -15.43 -10.74 0.45
C LYS A 30 -15.19 -11.91 -0.49
N GLY A 31 -14.03 -11.95 -1.15
CA GLY A 31 -13.55 -13.13 -1.86
C GLY A 31 -13.19 -14.23 -0.85
N ALA A 32 -13.73 -15.43 -1.03
CA ALA A 32 -13.30 -16.58 -0.24
C ALA A 32 -11.85 -16.92 -0.64
N VAL A 33 -10.93 -16.88 0.32
CA VAL A 33 -9.58 -17.40 0.12
C VAL A 33 -9.68 -18.92 0.21
N SER A 34 -9.35 -19.61 -0.88
CA SER A 34 -9.18 -21.07 -0.84
C SER A 34 -7.82 -21.38 -0.23
N VAL A 35 -7.84 -22.25 0.78
CA VAL A 35 -6.64 -22.84 1.41
C VAL A 35 -6.16 -24.05 0.60
#